data_AF-A0A7C4X6L3-F1
#
_entry.id   AF-A0A7C4X6L3-F1
#
_cell.length_a   1.000
_cell.length_b   1.000
_cell.length_c   1.000
_cell.angle_alpha   90.00
_cell.angle_beta   90.00
_cell.angle_gamma   90.00
#
_symmetry.space_group_name_H-M   'P 1'
#
loop_
_entity.id
_entity.type
_entity.pdbx_description
1 polymer ?
#
loop_
_entity_poly.entity_id
_entity_poly.type
_entity_poly.pdbx_seq_one_letter_code
_entity_poly.pdbx_strand_id
1 'polypeptide(L)'
;PIGTTLELVRKYSYHYKIKPPIPVQYKSIPLYVRSMLIAIEDYKFYDHHGFDLDGIKRAIEINSRIKRPLYGGSTISMQTARTLFLTPAKSYVRKYLEAIITVELELILSKNRILELYFSLAEWGKGIFGIEQASLYYYKHKIKQCSRDEAARLMALLSSPILYTPYTLGKNRLLLQRYNFLYSKYCQ
;
A
#
# COMPACT_ATOMS: atom_id res chain seq x y z
N PRO A 1 -6.23 14.50 12.91
CA PRO A 1 -4.93 14.49 13.65
C PRO A 1 -3.91 13.64 12.91
N ILE A 2 -2.62 13.91 13.09
CA ILE A 2 -1.55 13.03 12.59
C ILE A 2 -1.65 11.71 13.34
N GLY A 3 -1.86 10.62 12.61
CA GLY A 3 -2.29 9.34 13.19
C GLY A 3 -1.19 8.27 13.27
N THR A 4 -0.05 8.47 12.61
CA THR A 4 0.95 7.40 12.43
C THR A 4 2.40 7.88 12.62
N THR A 5 3.29 6.96 13.01
CA THR A 5 4.74 7.22 13.08
C THR A 5 5.28 7.69 11.74
N LEU A 6 4.79 7.13 10.62
CA LEU A 6 5.23 7.53 9.29
C LEU A 6 4.86 8.99 8.97
N GLU A 7 3.62 9.42 9.25
CA GLU A 7 3.20 10.81 9.06
C GLU A 7 4.03 11.79 9.89
N LEU A 8 4.33 11.44 11.15
CA LEU A 8 5.20 12.25 12.02
C LEU A 8 6.59 12.41 11.40
N VAL A 9 7.22 11.31 10.98
CA VAL A 9 8.54 11.37 10.33
C VAL A 9 8.49 12.20 9.05
N ARG A 10 7.46 12.04 8.21
CA ARG A 10 7.30 12.86 7.00
C ARG A 10 7.16 14.35 7.30
N LYS A 11 6.42 14.71 8.35
CA LYS A 11 6.25 16.10 8.76
C LYS A 11 7.54 16.70 9.30
N TYR A 12 8.18 16.05 10.27
CA TYR A 12 9.27 16.65 11.02
C TYR A 12 10.64 16.45 10.38
N SER A 13 10.90 15.28 9.77
CA SER A 13 12.19 15.02 9.12
C SER A 13 12.21 15.48 7.66
N TYR A 14 11.09 15.33 6.93
CA TYR A 14 11.00 15.64 5.49
C TYR A 14 10.24 16.92 5.17
N HIS A 15 9.71 17.62 6.18
CA HIS A 15 9.02 18.91 6.02
C HIS A 15 7.80 18.86 5.08
N TYR A 16 7.14 17.69 5.00
CA TYR A 16 5.94 17.55 4.19
C TYR A 16 4.75 18.25 4.84
N LYS A 17 3.97 18.97 4.03
CA LYS A 17 2.66 19.47 4.43
C LYS A 17 1.67 18.31 4.40
N ILE A 18 1.42 17.72 5.56
CA ILE A 18 0.52 16.57 5.71
C ILE A 18 -0.92 17.03 5.56
N LYS A 19 -1.65 16.45 4.60
CA LYS A 19 -3.11 16.51 4.57
C LYS A 19 -3.65 15.43 5.52
N PRO A 20 -4.59 15.77 6.42
CA PRO A 20 -5.13 14.78 7.34
C PRO A 20 -5.78 13.64 6.53
N PRO A 21 -5.47 12.37 6.83
CA PRO A 21 -6.14 11.26 6.16
C PRO A 21 -7.63 11.29 6.45
N ILE A 22 -8.43 10.88 5.47
CA ILE A 22 -9.88 10.70 5.62
C ILE A 22 -10.11 9.20 5.82
N PRO A 23 -10.45 8.75 7.04
CA PRO A 23 -10.70 7.34 7.29
C PRO A 23 -11.87 6.83 6.44
N VAL A 24 -11.73 5.61 5.93
CA VAL A 24 -12.78 4.92 5.17
C VAL A 24 -13.24 3.70 5.93
N GLN A 25 -14.50 3.30 5.71
CA GLN A 25 -15.00 2.03 6.23
C GLN A 25 -14.87 0.95 5.15
N TYR A 26 -14.54 -0.28 5.53
CA TYR A 26 -14.35 -1.42 4.64
C TYR A 26 -15.55 -1.61 3.69
N LYS A 27 -16.77 -1.44 4.21
CA LYS A 27 -18.02 -1.56 3.44
C LYS A 27 -18.21 -0.43 2.42
N SER A 28 -17.65 0.75 2.65
CA SER A 28 -17.74 1.89 1.74
C SER A 28 -16.74 1.85 0.58
N ILE A 29 -15.71 1.01 0.69
CA ILE A 29 -14.69 0.88 -0.35
C ILE A 29 -15.26 -0.05 -1.44
N PRO A 30 -15.33 0.39 -2.70
CA PRO A 30 -15.85 -0.44 -3.77
C PRO A 30 -15.12 -1.78 -3.88
N LEU A 31 -15.84 -2.84 -4.23
CA LEU A 31 -15.27 -4.19 -4.33
C LEU A 31 -14.08 -4.24 -5.29
N TYR A 32 -14.18 -3.61 -6.47
CA TYR A 32 -13.08 -3.59 -7.43
C TYR A 32 -11.81 -2.95 -6.88
N VAL A 33 -11.92 -1.90 -6.05
CA VAL A 33 -10.77 -1.26 -5.40
C VAL A 33 -10.09 -2.22 -4.42
N ARG A 34 -10.88 -2.90 -3.58
CA ARG A 34 -10.36 -3.91 -2.64
C ARG A 34 -9.68 -5.06 -3.38
N SER A 35 -10.30 -5.56 -4.44
CA SER A 35 -9.77 -6.65 -5.26
C SER A 35 -8.47 -6.28 -5.99
N MET A 36 -8.38 -5.06 -6.54
CA MET A 36 -7.15 -4.58 -7.19
C MET A 36 -5.98 -4.49 -6.21
N LEU A 37 -6.21 -3.95 -5.00
CA LEU A 37 -5.17 -3.87 -3.97
C LEU A 37 -4.64 -5.27 -3.61
N ILE A 38 -5.55 -6.18 -3.27
CA ILE A 38 -5.21 -7.57 -2.90
C ILE A 38 -4.46 -8.24 -4.05
N ALA A 39 -4.94 -8.12 -5.28
CA ALA A 39 -4.30 -8.78 -6.42
C ALA A 39 -2.85 -8.33 -6.68
N ILE A 40 -2.50 -7.09 -6.32
CA ILE A 40 -1.19 -6.51 -6.66
C ILE A 40 -0.22 -6.42 -5.50
N GLU A 41 -0.71 -6.31 -4.26
CA GLU A 41 0.11 -6.27 -3.06
C GLU A 41 0.22 -7.64 -2.40
N ASP A 42 -0.87 -8.44 -2.40
CA ASP A 42 -0.97 -9.61 -1.53
C ASP A 42 -2.12 -10.55 -1.94
N TYR A 43 -1.94 -11.32 -3.02
CA TYR A 43 -3.03 -12.11 -3.61
C TYR A 43 -3.56 -13.23 -2.71
N LYS A 44 -2.80 -13.63 -1.68
CA LYS A 44 -3.16 -14.61 -0.64
C LYS A 44 -3.58 -13.95 0.67
N PHE A 45 -3.89 -12.65 0.66
CA PHE A 45 -4.11 -11.87 1.89
C PHE A 45 -5.06 -12.53 2.91
N TYR A 46 -6.12 -13.16 2.43
CA TYR A 46 -7.12 -13.84 3.27
C TYR A 46 -6.72 -15.26 3.69
N ASP A 47 -5.72 -15.85 3.05
CA ASP A 47 -5.30 -17.25 3.26
C ASP A 47 -4.18 -17.38 4.30
N HIS A 48 -3.41 -16.32 4.55
CA HIS A 48 -2.30 -16.33 5.50
C HIS A 48 -2.60 -15.51 6.78
N HIS A 49 -1.78 -15.68 7.81
CA HIS A 49 -1.88 -14.91 9.08
C HIS A 49 -0.69 -13.94 9.20
N GLY A 50 -0.69 -12.89 8.39
CA GLY A 50 0.36 -11.87 8.38
C GLY A 50 1.56 -12.11 7.46
N PHE A 51 1.90 -13.37 7.14
CA PHE A 51 3.07 -13.68 6.31
C PHE A 51 2.76 -14.65 5.18
N ASP A 52 3.11 -14.28 3.94
CA ASP A 52 3.12 -15.20 2.79
C ASP A 52 4.50 -15.84 2.65
N LEU A 53 4.70 -17.01 3.27
CA LEU A 53 5.98 -17.73 3.22
C LEU A 53 6.36 -18.15 1.80
N ASP A 54 5.38 -18.52 0.97
CA ASP A 54 5.63 -18.88 -0.43
C ASP A 54 5.99 -17.65 -1.26
N GLY A 55 5.34 -16.51 -0.99
CA GLY A 55 5.69 -15.21 -1.56
C GLY A 55 7.11 -14.79 -1.19
N ILE A 56 7.50 -14.95 0.08
CA ILE A 56 8.85 -14.65 0.55
C ILE A 56 9.88 -15.54 -0.16
N LYS A 57 9.66 -16.86 -0.20
CA LYS A 57 10.57 -17.80 -0.90
C LYS A 57 10.73 -17.44 -2.37
N ARG A 58 9.63 -17.21 -3.09
CA ARG A 58 9.67 -16.79 -4.51
C ARG A 58 10.39 -15.46 -4.70
N ALA A 59 10.16 -14.48 -3.83
CA ALA A 59 10.86 -13.20 -3.90
C ALA A 59 12.38 -13.37 -3.72
N ILE A 60 12.81 -14.23 -2.79
CA ILE A 60 14.24 -14.57 -2.59
C ILE A 60 14.82 -15.24 -3.84
N GLU A 61 14.15 -16.24 -4.40
CA GLU A 61 14.60 -16.94 -5.61
C GLU A 61 14.74 -16.01 -6.81
N ILE A 62 13.74 -15.17 -7.07
CA ILE A 62 13.78 -14.21 -8.17
C ILE A 62 14.91 -13.20 -7.95
N ASN A 63 15.02 -12.62 -6.75
CA ASN A 63 16.05 -11.64 -6.43
C ASN A 63 17.47 -12.22 -6.52
N SER A 64 17.65 -13.49 -6.16
CA SER A 64 18.92 -14.23 -6.32
C SER A 64 19.27 -14.39 -7.81
N ARG A 65 18.31 -14.82 -8.63
CA ARG A 65 18.50 -14.98 -10.09
C ARG A 65 18.88 -13.66 -10.79
N ILE A 66 18.21 -12.56 -10.45
CA ILE A 66 18.46 -11.25 -11.05
C ILE A 66 19.58 -10.45 -10.35
N LYS A 67 20.16 -11.01 -9.28
CA LYS A 67 21.19 -10.39 -8.42
C LYS A 67 20.85 -8.98 -7.94
N ARG A 68 19.55 -8.69 -7.74
CA ARG A 68 19.03 -7.39 -7.30
C ARG A 68 17.79 -7.59 -6.42
N PRO A 69 17.65 -6.83 -5.32
CA PRO A 69 16.46 -6.90 -4.44
C PRO A 69 15.30 -6.11 -5.06
N LEU A 70 14.70 -6.63 -6.14
CA LEU A 70 13.63 -5.95 -6.88
C LEU A 70 12.24 -6.27 -6.34
N TYR A 71 12.00 -7.54 -5.97
CA TYR A 71 10.70 -8.01 -5.50
C TYR A 71 10.67 -8.07 -3.97
N GLY A 72 9.66 -7.44 -3.36
CA GLY A 72 9.43 -7.49 -1.92
C GLY A 72 8.40 -8.56 -1.56
N GLY A 73 8.66 -9.34 -0.51
CA GLY A 73 7.72 -10.33 0.04
C GLY A 73 6.91 -9.81 1.24
N SER A 74 6.59 -8.50 1.30
CA SER A 74 5.85 -7.93 2.44
C SER A 74 4.35 -7.91 2.14
N THR A 75 3.57 -8.56 3.00
CA THR A 75 2.10 -8.63 2.95
C THR A 75 1.44 -7.30 3.30
N ILE A 76 0.15 -7.15 3.01
CA ILE A 76 -0.63 -5.95 3.40
C ILE A 76 -0.54 -5.71 4.91
N SER A 77 -0.57 -6.76 5.73
CA SER A 77 -0.46 -6.64 7.19
C SER A 77 0.89 -6.10 7.63
N MET A 78 1.98 -6.58 7.05
CA MET A 78 3.33 -6.06 7.31
C MET A 78 3.49 -4.60 6.89
N GLN A 79 2.90 -4.24 5.74
CA GLN A 79 2.88 -2.86 5.28
C GLN A 79 2.07 -1.96 6.22
N THR A 80 0.94 -2.45 6.73
CA THR A 80 0.09 -1.73 7.69
C THR A 80 0.81 -1.51 9.02
N ALA A 81 1.43 -2.56 9.57
CA ALA A 81 2.27 -2.48 10.77
C ALA A 81 3.36 -1.42 10.65
N ARG A 82 4.07 -1.42 9.51
CA ARG A 82 5.13 -0.46 9.22
C ARG A 82 4.60 0.98 9.17
N THR A 83 3.50 1.21 8.46
CA THR A 83 2.91 2.55 8.31
C THR A 83 2.46 3.11 9.66
N LEU A 84 1.77 2.29 10.47
CA LEU A 84 1.23 2.71 11.76
C LEU A 84 2.34 3.07 12.76
N PHE A 85 3.30 2.17 12.94
CA PHE A 85 4.13 2.18 14.15
C PHE A 85 5.62 2.40 13.91
N LEU A 86 6.11 2.25 12.68
CA LEU A 86 7.55 2.22 12.41
C LEU A 86 8.03 3.40 11.56
N THR A 87 9.32 3.70 11.68
CA THR A 87 9.99 4.71 10.85
C THR A 87 10.29 4.15 9.45
N PRO A 88 10.44 5.00 8.42
CA PRO A 88 10.77 4.56 7.07
C PRO A 88 12.22 4.07 6.89
N ALA A 89 13.05 4.12 7.94
CA ALA A 89 14.47 3.75 7.87
C ALA A 89 14.65 2.24 7.60
N LYS A 90 15.45 1.87 6.61
CA LYS A 90 15.67 0.45 6.29
C LYS A 90 16.74 -0.15 7.22
N SER A 91 16.33 -0.99 8.16
CA SER A 91 17.23 -1.79 9.00
C SER A 91 16.63 -3.16 9.32
N TYR A 92 17.49 -4.13 9.65
CA TYR A 92 17.07 -5.46 10.11
C TYR A 92 16.29 -5.38 11.41
N VAL A 93 16.70 -4.52 12.36
CA VAL A 93 15.99 -4.28 13.62
C VAL A 93 14.56 -3.79 13.35
N ARG A 94 14.39 -2.80 12.47
CA ARG A 94 13.05 -2.33 12.08
C ARG A 94 12.24 -3.45 11.42
N LYS A 95 12.86 -4.30 10.59
CA LYS A 95 12.16 -5.42 9.95
C LYS A 95 11.72 -6.49 10.96
N TYR A 96 12.52 -6.73 12.00
CA TYR A 96 12.17 -7.62 13.10
C TYR A 96 10.99 -7.09 13.92
N LEU A 97 11.01 -5.80 14.28
CA LEU A 97 9.87 -5.13 14.93
C LEU A 97 8.61 -5.16 14.06
N GLU A 98 8.75 -4.97 12.74
CA GLU A 98 7.63 -5.10 11.79
C GLU A 98 6.99 -6.49 11.87
N ALA A 99 7.79 -7.56 12.01
CA ALA A 99 7.27 -8.91 12.12
C ALA A 99 6.47 -9.10 13.43
N ILE A 100 7.00 -8.65 14.57
CA ILE A 100 6.30 -8.75 15.87
C ILE A 100 4.95 -8.02 15.82
N ILE A 101 4.95 -6.77 15.36
CA ILE A 101 3.74 -5.96 15.27
C ILE A 101 2.74 -6.56 14.27
N THR A 102 3.23 -7.19 13.19
CA THR A 102 2.35 -7.88 12.23
C THR A 102 1.60 -9.03 12.90
N VAL A 103 2.28 -9.81 13.74
CA VAL A 103 1.64 -10.89 14.52
C VAL A 103 0.57 -10.31 15.44
N GLU A 104 0.89 -9.25 16.19
CA GLU A 104 -0.08 -8.59 17.07
C GLU A 104 -1.32 -8.08 16.31
N LEU A 105 -1.12 -7.43 15.16
CA LEU A 105 -2.23 -6.95 14.34
C LEU A 105 -3.12 -8.09 13.86
N GLU A 106 -2.56 -9.21 13.42
CA GLU A 106 -3.32 -10.37 12.92
C GLU A 106 -4.05 -11.13 14.04
N LEU A 107 -3.54 -11.07 15.27
CA LEU A 107 -4.21 -11.65 16.44
C LEU A 107 -5.39 -10.80 16.93
N ILE A 108 -5.26 -9.48 16.86
CA ILE A 108 -6.22 -8.54 17.46
C ILE A 108 -7.28 -8.08 16.45
N LEU A 109 -6.92 -7.93 15.18
CA LEU A 109 -7.77 -7.35 14.15
C LEU A 109 -8.20 -8.38 13.11
N SER A 110 -9.44 -8.27 12.65
CA SER A 110 -9.88 -9.01 11.47
C SER A 110 -9.16 -8.53 10.20
N LYS A 111 -9.02 -9.42 9.21
CA LYS A 111 -8.48 -9.08 7.88
C LYS A 111 -9.13 -7.86 7.24
N ASN A 112 -10.45 -7.73 7.38
CA ASN A 112 -11.19 -6.58 6.85
C ASN A 112 -10.80 -5.27 7.55
N ARG A 113 -10.54 -5.32 8.87
CA ARG A 113 -10.08 -4.15 9.62
C ARG A 113 -8.65 -3.77 9.28
N ILE A 114 -7.76 -4.75 9.07
CA ILE A 114 -6.39 -4.49 8.59
C ILE A 114 -6.46 -3.81 7.21
N LEU A 115 -7.27 -4.33 6.29
CA LEU A 115 -7.44 -3.74 4.96
C LEU A 115 -8.00 -2.31 5.02
N GLU A 116 -8.96 -2.07 5.92
CA GLU A 116 -9.54 -0.75 6.18
C GLU A 116 -8.49 0.26 6.67
N LEU A 117 -7.64 -0.16 7.61
CA LEU A 117 -6.51 0.64 8.11
C LEU A 117 -5.50 0.92 7.01
N TYR A 118 -5.15 -0.08 6.20
CA TYR A 118 -4.27 0.09 5.05
C TYR A 118 -4.80 1.17 4.11
N PHE A 119 -6.05 1.05 3.68
CA PHE A 119 -6.67 2.03 2.79
C PHE A 119 -6.75 3.43 3.41
N SER A 120 -6.95 3.52 4.73
CA SER A 120 -7.07 4.81 5.41
C SER A 120 -5.73 5.51 5.65
N LEU A 121 -4.62 4.76 5.70
CA LEU A 121 -3.35 5.27 6.23
C LEU A 121 -2.15 5.08 5.30
N ALA A 122 -2.26 4.29 4.23
CA ALA A 122 -1.16 4.14 3.27
C ALA A 122 -0.77 5.51 2.66
N GLU A 123 0.51 5.69 2.35
CA GLU A 123 1.04 6.91 1.72
C GLU A 123 0.85 6.81 0.19
N TRP A 124 0.16 7.77 -0.41
CA TRP A 124 -0.13 7.82 -1.85
C TRP A 124 0.59 8.96 -2.58
N GLY A 125 1.39 9.73 -1.85
CA GLY A 125 2.12 10.88 -2.35
C GLY A 125 2.74 11.68 -1.21
N LYS A 126 3.54 12.71 -1.53
CA LYS A 126 4.17 13.57 -0.52
C LYS A 126 3.10 14.26 0.34
N GLY A 127 2.96 13.80 1.59
CA GLY A 127 1.97 14.33 2.54
C GLY A 127 0.53 13.92 2.26
N ILE A 128 0.32 12.88 1.44
CA ILE A 128 -1.02 12.38 1.07
C ILE A 128 -1.15 10.97 1.63
N PHE A 129 -1.98 10.83 2.66
CA PHE A 129 -2.22 9.58 3.36
C PHE A 129 -3.70 9.19 3.24
N GLY A 130 -3.94 7.91 2.99
CA GLY A 130 -5.27 7.36 2.78
C GLY A 130 -5.80 7.54 1.36
N ILE A 131 -6.52 6.53 0.89
CA ILE A 131 -7.00 6.41 -0.49
C ILE A 131 -8.05 7.48 -0.82
N GLU A 132 -8.92 7.82 0.13
CA GLU A 132 -9.95 8.84 -0.07
C GLU A 132 -9.31 10.22 -0.26
N GLN A 133 -8.31 10.55 0.57
CA GLN A 133 -7.55 11.79 0.44
C GLN A 133 -6.72 11.81 -0.86
N ALA A 134 -6.20 10.66 -1.30
CA ALA A 134 -5.50 10.52 -2.57
C ALA A 134 -6.43 10.75 -3.77
N SER A 135 -7.61 10.13 -3.76
CA SER A 135 -8.64 10.30 -4.78
C SER A 135 -9.05 11.77 -4.92
N LEU A 136 -9.34 12.43 -3.79
CA LEU A 136 -9.66 13.86 -3.78
C LEU A 136 -8.49 14.73 -4.25
N TYR A 137 -7.26 14.32 -3.95
CA TYR A 137 -6.08 15.08 -4.36
C TYR A 137 -5.86 15.00 -5.87
N TYR A 138 -5.84 13.78 -6.43
CA TYR A 138 -5.52 13.54 -7.84
C TYR A 138 -6.73 13.78 -8.75
N TYR A 139 -7.90 13.25 -8.42
CA TYR A 139 -9.05 13.22 -9.32
C TYR A 139 -10.19 14.17 -8.93
N LYS A 140 -10.13 14.77 -7.74
CA LYS A 140 -11.13 15.74 -7.23
C LYS A 140 -12.50 15.14 -6.87
N HIS A 141 -12.60 13.82 -6.75
CA HIS A 141 -13.79 13.12 -6.26
C HIS A 141 -13.44 12.01 -5.27
N LYS A 142 -14.47 11.46 -4.62
CA LYS A 142 -14.34 10.39 -3.62
C LYS A 142 -13.95 9.08 -4.29
N ILE A 143 -13.34 8.14 -3.55
CA ILE A 143 -12.89 6.86 -4.13
C ILE A 143 -14.04 6.05 -4.73
N LYS A 144 -15.24 6.18 -4.15
CA LYS A 144 -16.47 5.54 -4.66
C LYS A 144 -16.94 6.05 -6.03
N GLN A 145 -16.45 7.23 -6.44
CA GLN A 145 -16.75 7.85 -7.73
C GLN A 145 -15.63 7.61 -8.74
N CYS A 146 -14.50 7.02 -8.33
CA CYS A 146 -13.40 6.75 -9.24
C CYS A 146 -13.81 5.73 -10.30
N SER A 147 -13.43 6.02 -11.54
CA SER A 147 -13.47 5.01 -12.59
C SER A 147 -12.54 3.84 -12.24
N ARG A 148 -12.74 2.69 -12.89
CA ARG A 148 -11.84 1.54 -12.70
C ARG A 148 -10.41 1.86 -13.14
N ASP A 149 -10.24 2.64 -14.20
CA ASP A 149 -8.93 3.14 -14.67
C ASP A 149 -8.26 4.01 -13.59
N GLU A 150 -8.96 4.98 -13.04
CA GLU A 150 -8.44 5.87 -11.99
C GLU A 150 -7.99 5.08 -10.74
N ALA A 151 -8.80 4.10 -10.33
CA ALA A 151 -8.47 3.19 -9.24
C ALA A 151 -7.26 2.31 -9.56
N ALA A 152 -7.17 1.77 -10.79
CA ALA A 152 -6.03 0.97 -11.23
C ALA A 152 -4.72 1.78 -11.21
N ARG A 153 -4.75 3.04 -11.65
CA ARG A 153 -3.59 3.94 -11.59
C ARG A 153 -3.16 4.24 -10.15
N LEU A 154 -4.12 4.46 -9.24
CA LEU A 154 -3.82 4.61 -7.81
C LEU A 154 -3.15 3.34 -7.27
N MET A 155 -3.75 2.16 -7.47
CA MET A 155 -3.19 0.90 -6.93
C MET A 155 -1.80 0.59 -7.50
N ALA A 156 -1.57 0.88 -8.78
CA ALA A 156 -0.28 0.71 -9.40
C ALA A 156 0.81 1.58 -8.72
N LEU A 157 0.44 2.79 -8.28
CA LEU A 157 1.33 3.77 -7.67
C LEU A 157 1.93 3.35 -6.32
N LEU A 158 1.26 2.47 -5.56
CA LEU A 158 1.61 2.11 -4.17
C LEU A 158 3.06 1.65 -3.97
N SER A 159 3.70 1.07 -4.98
CA SER A 159 5.10 0.65 -4.87
C SER A 159 6.10 1.81 -4.94
N SER A 160 5.70 3.00 -5.41
CA SER A 160 6.59 4.19 -5.49
C SER A 160 5.83 5.54 -5.41
N PRO A 161 5.01 5.76 -4.36
CA PRO A 161 4.09 6.90 -4.27
C PRO A 161 4.79 8.26 -4.11
N ILE A 162 6.03 8.29 -3.62
CA ILE A 162 6.77 9.55 -3.43
C ILE A 162 7.38 10.10 -4.73
N LEU A 163 7.72 9.20 -5.66
CA LEU A 163 8.48 9.54 -6.87
C LEU A 163 7.58 9.75 -8.09
N TYR A 164 6.42 9.10 -8.11
CA TYR A 164 5.50 9.11 -9.24
C TYR A 164 4.12 9.58 -8.82
N THR A 165 3.28 9.82 -9.81
CA THR A 165 1.86 10.15 -9.65
C THR A 165 1.05 9.29 -10.61
N PRO A 166 -0.30 9.26 -10.49
CA PRO A 166 -1.14 8.53 -11.44
C PRO A 166 -0.93 8.95 -12.92
N TYR A 167 -0.46 10.18 -13.13
CA TYR A 167 -0.19 10.75 -14.45
C TYR A 167 1.24 10.48 -14.94
N THR A 168 2.18 10.17 -14.05
CA THR A 168 3.59 9.95 -14.41
C THR A 168 4.04 8.50 -14.24
N LEU A 169 3.16 7.59 -13.82
CA LEU A 169 3.48 6.17 -13.61
C LEU A 169 4.07 5.49 -14.86
N GLY A 170 3.69 5.94 -16.06
CA GLY A 170 4.21 5.41 -17.32
C GLY A 170 5.72 5.61 -17.51
N LYS A 171 6.33 6.54 -16.77
CA LYS A 171 7.79 6.75 -16.76
C LYS A 171 8.56 5.63 -16.06
N ASN A 172 7.86 4.76 -15.31
CA ASN A 172 8.45 3.62 -14.62
C ASN A 172 7.89 2.32 -15.19
N ARG A 173 8.76 1.48 -15.75
CA ARG A 173 8.35 0.20 -16.37
C ARG A 173 7.59 -0.72 -15.42
N LEU A 174 7.99 -0.78 -14.14
CA LEU A 174 7.33 -1.62 -13.15
C LEU A 174 5.92 -1.10 -12.81
N LEU A 175 5.78 0.21 -12.61
CA LEU A 175 4.46 0.81 -12.37
C LEU A 175 3.53 0.64 -13.58
N LEU A 176 4.06 0.77 -14.81
CA LEU A 176 3.30 0.55 -16.02
C LEU A 176 2.85 -0.91 -16.15
N GLN A 177 3.72 -1.88 -15.83
CA GLN A 177 3.36 -3.30 -15.79
C GLN A 177 2.25 -3.58 -14.77
N ARG A 178 2.38 -3.00 -13.57
CA ARG A 178 1.38 -3.06 -12.51
C ARG A 178 0.03 -2.51 -12.97
N TYR A 179 0.02 -1.32 -13.58
CA TYR A 179 -1.18 -0.72 -14.13
C TYR A 179 -1.80 -1.58 -15.24
N ASN A 180 -1.01 -2.07 -16.21
CA ASN A 180 -1.51 -2.89 -17.31
C ASN A 180 -2.15 -4.19 -16.81
N PHE A 181 -1.56 -4.84 -15.81
CA PHE A 181 -2.14 -6.03 -15.17
C PHE A 181 -3.51 -5.73 -14.54
N LEU A 182 -3.65 -4.60 -13.83
CA LEU A 182 -4.92 -4.21 -13.24
C LEU A 182 -5.94 -3.82 -14.31
N TYR A 183 -5.51 -3.09 -15.33
CA TYR A 183 -6.37 -2.63 -16.41
C TYR A 183 -6.98 -3.81 -17.17
N SER A 184 -6.17 -4.80 -17.57
CA SER A 184 -6.68 -5.98 -18.27
C SER A 184 -7.62 -6.83 -17.40
N LYS A 185 -7.34 -6.93 -16.10
CA LYS A 185 -8.11 -7.79 -15.20
C LYS A 185 -9.43 -7.16 -14.70
N TYR A 186 -9.48 -5.84 -14.59
CA TYR A 186 -10.59 -5.16 -13.90
C TYR A 186 -11.25 -4.04 -14.71
N CYS A 187 -10.58 -3.42 -15.69
CA CYS A 187 -11.11 -2.25 -16.40
C CYS A 187 -11.77 -2.58 -17.74
N GLN A 188 -11.46 -3.74 -18.31
CA GLN A 188 -12.16 -4.29 -19.48
C GLN A 188 -13.54 -4.83 -19.12
#